data_AF-A0A2N8M8X5-F1
#
_entry.id   AF-A0A2N8M8X5-F1
#
_cell.length_a   1.000
_cell.length_b   1.000
_cell.length_c   1.000
_cell.angle_alpha   90.00
_cell.angle_beta   90.00
_cell.angle_gamma   90.00
#
_symmetry.space_group_name_H-M   'P 1'
#
loop_
_entity.id
_entity.type
_entity.pdbx_description
1 polymer ?
#
loop_
_entity_poly.entity_id
_entity_poly.type
_entity_poly.pdbx_seq_one_letter_code
_entity_poly.pdbx_strand_id
1 'polypeptide(L)'
;MQAKRAANAVDRQVRLRGSAAILTGRLFDDRGNRMSPTHTNKQGARYRYYVSHALSQNRKAEAGSIARVPAPEIESLMCDGVRRYLGSMAEAGPPTALADRDLIERHVARVIVTPQALEVRLNPAGEQAEEPSASEQAPCRPPITIKLPWIAPSFVAIKGILHAPSTKPAMSPERRDALLAAIAKARGWIEGIRLGRFASFAEIAEHEAQGERHIRLLAPLALLSPRIIAAIVNATAPADLTVAGLAKALPYSWAEQERRTRL
;
A
#
# COMPACT_ATOMS: atom_id res chain seq x y z
N MET A 1 -3.18 -18.74 22.90
CA MET A 1 -2.61 -17.57 22.18
C MET A 1 -2.51 -17.74 20.65
N GLN A 2 -2.48 -18.97 20.08
CA GLN A 2 -2.42 -19.17 18.62
C GLN A 2 -3.78 -19.22 17.91
N ALA A 3 -4.88 -19.55 18.60
CA ALA A 3 -6.21 -19.72 18.00
C ALA A 3 -6.89 -18.41 17.52
N LYS A 4 -6.52 -17.25 18.08
CA LYS A 4 -7.12 -15.94 17.72
C LYS A 4 -6.68 -15.39 16.36
N ARG A 5 -5.73 -16.04 15.68
CA ARG A 5 -5.25 -15.65 14.34
C ARG A 5 -5.98 -16.36 13.21
N ALA A 6 -6.55 -17.54 13.44
CA ALA A 6 -7.26 -18.29 12.41
C ALA A 6 -8.65 -17.71 12.12
N ALA A 7 -9.34 -17.16 13.14
CA ALA A 7 -10.70 -16.61 12.98
C ALA A 7 -10.78 -15.27 12.23
N ASN A 8 -9.65 -14.58 12.03
CA ASN A 8 -9.55 -13.35 11.22
C ASN A 8 -8.95 -13.61 9.83
N ALA A 9 -8.89 -14.88 9.40
CA ALA A 9 -8.47 -15.24 8.06
C ALA A 9 -9.59 -14.87 7.08
N VAL A 10 -9.57 -13.63 6.59
CA VAL A 10 -10.29 -13.23 5.38
C VAL A 10 -9.82 -14.16 4.27
N ASP A 11 -10.73 -14.95 3.72
CA ASP A 11 -10.45 -15.83 2.60
C ASP A 11 -10.11 -14.97 1.38
N ARG A 12 -8.81 -14.74 1.24
CA ARG A 12 -8.26 -13.85 0.24
C ARG A 12 -7.95 -14.76 -0.93
N GLN A 13 -8.78 -14.71 -1.97
CA GLN A 13 -8.38 -15.15 -3.29
C GLN A 13 -7.20 -14.27 -3.75
N VAL A 14 -6.00 -14.63 -3.28
CA VAL A 14 -4.75 -14.15 -3.83
C VAL A 14 -4.68 -14.82 -5.18
N ARG A 15 -5.14 -14.12 -6.22
CA ARG A 15 -4.59 -14.35 -7.55
C ARG A 15 -3.10 -14.06 -7.43
N LEU A 16 -2.31 -15.11 -7.15
CA LEU A 16 -0.86 -15.12 -7.33
C LEU A 16 -0.60 -15.00 -8.83
N ARG A 17 -0.83 -13.81 -9.40
CA ARG A 17 -0.11 -13.42 -10.60
C ARG A 17 1.31 -13.08 -10.13
N GLY A 18 2.26 -13.86 -10.65
CA GLY A 18 3.71 -13.82 -10.45
C GLY A 18 4.29 -12.73 -9.57
N SER A 19 5.01 -13.16 -8.53
CA SER A 19 6.03 -12.42 -7.76
C SER A 19 6.29 -10.97 -8.23
N ALA A 20 5.58 -10.03 -7.60
CA ALA A 20 5.68 -8.59 -7.86
C ALA A 20 6.99 -7.96 -7.32
N ALA A 21 8.12 -8.65 -7.38
CA ALA A 21 9.40 -8.19 -6.85
C ALA A 21 10.53 -8.66 -7.77
N ILE A 22 10.72 -7.95 -8.88
CA ILE A 22 11.61 -8.34 -9.98
C ILE A 22 13.10 -8.25 -9.62
N LEU A 23 13.45 -7.47 -8.59
CA LEU A 23 14.83 -7.29 -8.12
C LEU A 23 15.22 -8.21 -6.95
N THR A 24 14.38 -9.20 -6.63
CA THR A 24 14.65 -10.13 -5.53
C THR A 24 15.97 -10.88 -5.75
N GLY A 25 16.84 -10.86 -4.76
CA GLY A 25 18.15 -11.54 -4.80
C GLY A 25 19.25 -10.80 -5.57
N ARG A 26 18.93 -9.71 -6.28
CA ARG A 26 19.87 -8.90 -7.08
C ARG A 26 20.15 -7.51 -6.51
N LEU A 27 19.32 -7.04 -5.58
CA LEU A 27 19.45 -5.73 -4.94
C LEU A 27 20.28 -5.81 -3.65
N PHE A 28 21.25 -4.91 -3.52
CA PHE A 28 22.16 -4.78 -2.39
C PHE A 28 22.27 -3.33 -1.94
N ASP A 29 22.53 -3.10 -0.65
CA ASP A 29 22.93 -1.79 -0.16
C ASP A 29 24.42 -1.49 -0.45
N ASP A 30 24.83 -0.25 -0.23
CA ASP A 30 26.21 0.25 -0.37
C ASP A 30 27.22 -0.48 0.56
N ARG A 31 26.74 -1.15 1.60
CA ARG A 31 27.53 -1.99 2.52
C ARG A 31 27.51 -3.48 2.16
N GLY A 32 26.88 -3.84 1.05
CA GLY A 32 26.86 -5.21 0.54
C GLY A 32 25.81 -6.13 1.15
N ASN A 33 24.90 -5.62 1.99
CA ASN A 33 23.78 -6.41 2.50
C ASN A 33 22.71 -6.58 1.42
N ARG A 34 22.15 -7.78 1.32
CA ARG A 34 21.02 -8.07 0.43
C ARG A 34 19.78 -7.30 0.87
N MET A 35 19.01 -6.78 -0.08
CA MET A 35 17.71 -6.17 0.21
C MET A 35 16.57 -7.13 -0.11
N SER A 36 15.62 -7.30 0.81
CA SER A 36 14.48 -8.21 0.68
C SER A 36 13.17 -7.44 0.47
N PRO A 37 12.26 -7.93 -0.41
CA PRO A 37 10.97 -7.30 -0.63
C PRO A 37 10.08 -7.44 0.61
N THR A 38 9.52 -6.31 1.06
CA THR A 38 8.60 -6.18 2.18
C THR A 38 7.39 -5.38 1.73
N HIS A 39 6.27 -5.50 2.43
CA HIS A 39 5.10 -4.66 2.16
C HIS A 39 4.38 -4.24 3.44
N THR A 40 3.63 -3.14 3.35
CA THR A 40 2.67 -2.74 4.38
C THR A 40 1.34 -2.36 3.73
N ASN A 41 0.24 -2.53 4.46
CA ASN A 41 -1.09 -2.14 4.01
C ASN A 41 -1.54 -0.94 4.84
N LYS A 42 -1.88 0.17 4.19
CA LYS A 42 -2.44 1.35 4.86
C LYS A 42 -3.58 1.91 4.01
N GLN A 43 -4.73 2.13 4.63
CA GLN A 43 -5.93 2.68 3.97
C GLN A 43 -6.36 1.87 2.73
N GLY A 44 -6.28 0.53 2.79
CA GLY A 44 -6.63 -0.33 1.65
C GLY A 44 -5.59 -0.35 0.51
N ALA A 45 -4.55 0.49 0.57
CA ALA A 45 -3.44 0.47 -0.38
C ALA A 45 -2.28 -0.39 0.16
N ARG A 46 -1.70 -1.22 -0.72
CA ARG A 46 -0.48 -2.00 -0.43
C ARG A 46 0.75 -1.26 -0.93
N TYR A 47 1.65 -0.93 -0.02
CA TYR A 47 2.94 -0.29 -0.29
C TYR A 47 4.04 -1.35 -0.28
N ARG A 48 4.87 -1.39 -1.33
CA ARG A 48 5.98 -2.35 -1.49
C ARG A 48 7.32 -1.63 -1.35
N TYR A 49 8.23 -2.25 -0.60
CA TYR A 49 9.57 -1.71 -0.34
C TYR A 49 10.61 -2.81 -0.43
N TYR A 50 11.84 -2.46 -0.80
CA TYR A 50 13.01 -3.27 -0.53
C TYR A 50 13.66 -2.79 0.77
N VAL A 51 14.02 -3.72 1.66
CA VAL A 51 14.60 -3.41 2.97
C VAL A 51 15.93 -4.16 3.12
N SER A 52 16.98 -3.45 3.55
CA SER A 52 18.28 -4.07 3.81
C SER A 52 18.16 -5.13 4.91
N HIS A 53 18.78 -6.29 4.69
CA HIS A 53 18.73 -7.42 5.62
C HIS A 53 19.27 -7.06 7.02
N ALA A 54 20.29 -6.20 7.09
CA ALA A 54 20.82 -5.69 8.35
C ALA A 54 19.76 -4.93 9.15
N LEU A 55 18.91 -4.13 8.49
CA LEU A 55 17.80 -3.44 9.14
C LEU A 55 16.72 -4.43 9.62
N SER A 56 16.42 -5.46 8.83
CA SER A 56 15.44 -6.49 9.20
C SER A 56 15.88 -7.31 10.40
N GLN A 57 17.19 -7.50 10.60
CA GLN A 57 17.79 -8.17 11.76
C GLN A 57 18.06 -7.22 12.95
N ASN A 58 17.51 -6.00 12.92
CA ASN A 58 17.70 -4.96 13.93
C ASN A 58 19.17 -4.50 14.12
N ARG A 59 20.06 -4.81 13.17
CA ARG A 59 21.46 -4.38 13.12
C ARG A 59 21.58 -3.05 12.36
N LYS A 60 21.00 -1.99 12.93
CA LYS A 60 20.94 -0.66 12.31
C LYS A 60 22.33 -0.08 11.98
N ALA A 61 23.33 -0.37 12.81
CA ALA A 61 24.69 0.12 12.65
C ALA A 61 25.43 -0.50 11.45
N GLU A 62 24.98 -1.65 10.95
CA GLU A 62 25.55 -2.37 9.81
C GLU A 62 24.77 -2.13 8.50
N ALA A 63 23.57 -1.54 8.61
CA ALA A 63 22.77 -1.19 7.45
C ALA A 63 23.49 -0.12 6.62
N GLY A 64 23.33 -0.24 5.31
CA GLY A 64 23.79 0.76 4.36
C GLY A 64 23.17 2.14 4.55
N SER A 65 23.70 3.13 3.84
CA SER A 65 23.21 4.52 3.89
C SER A 65 21.71 4.62 3.58
N ILE A 66 21.20 3.69 2.78
CA ILE A 66 19.77 3.56 2.48
C ILE A 66 19.27 2.20 2.92
N ALA A 67 18.60 2.19 4.07
CA ALA A 67 18.10 0.95 4.65
C ALA A 67 16.77 0.47 4.04
N ARG A 68 16.03 1.35 3.34
CA ARG A 68 14.72 1.07 2.75
C ARG A 68 14.51 1.85 1.46
N VAL A 69 13.91 1.21 0.46
CA VAL A 69 13.66 1.83 -0.85
C VAL A 69 12.27 1.46 -1.39
N PRO A 70 11.52 2.39 -1.99
CA PRO A 70 10.28 2.05 -2.69
C PRO A 70 10.52 1.07 -3.85
N ALA A 71 9.86 -0.08 -3.81
CA ALA A 71 9.96 -1.05 -4.90
C ALA A 71 9.54 -0.50 -6.27
N PRO A 72 8.37 0.19 -6.45
CA PRO A 72 7.93 0.58 -7.79
C PRO A 72 8.88 1.53 -8.50
N GLU A 73 9.45 2.47 -7.75
CA GLU A 73 10.31 3.53 -8.28
C GLU A 73 11.61 2.94 -8.81
N ILE A 74 12.24 2.06 -8.04
CA ILE A 74 13.47 1.38 -8.45
C ILE A 74 13.19 0.38 -9.56
N GLU A 75 12.10 -0.38 -9.48
CA GLU A 75 11.73 -1.34 -10.52
C GLU A 75 11.54 -0.65 -11.87
N SER A 76 10.80 0.46 -11.93
CA SER A 76 10.62 1.25 -13.15
C SER A 76 11.94 1.82 -13.64
N LEU A 77 12.71 2.46 -12.75
CA LEU A 77 13.98 3.08 -13.13
C LEU A 77 14.99 2.05 -13.67
N MET A 78 15.00 0.86 -13.08
CA MET A 78 15.82 -0.26 -13.54
C MET A 78 15.39 -0.75 -14.92
N CYS A 79 14.09 -1.00 -15.13
CA CYS A 79 13.55 -1.41 -16.43
C CYS A 79 13.86 -0.38 -17.52
N ASP A 80 13.60 0.90 -17.24
CA ASP A 80 13.81 2.01 -18.18
C ASP A 80 15.30 2.20 -18.49
N GLY A 81 16.16 2.15 -17.46
CA GLY A 81 17.60 2.28 -17.60
C GLY A 81 18.23 1.15 -18.41
N VAL A 82 17.83 -0.10 -18.14
CA VAL A 82 18.32 -1.27 -18.88
C VAL A 82 17.81 -1.26 -20.33
N ARG A 83 16.53 -0.93 -20.56
CA ARG A 83 15.99 -0.78 -21.93
C ARG A 83 16.73 0.28 -22.73
N ARG A 84 17.00 1.45 -22.12
CA ARG A 84 17.74 2.54 -22.76
C ARG A 84 19.17 2.12 -23.11
N TYR A 85 19.84 1.42 -22.19
CA TYR A 85 21.20 0.94 -22.42
C TYR A 85 21.26 -0.10 -23.56
N LEU A 86 20.36 -1.08 -23.53
CA LEU A 86 20.28 -2.09 -24.60
C LEU A 86 19.93 -1.44 -25.95
N GLY A 87 19.04 -0.46 -25.97
CA GLY A 87 18.72 0.31 -27.19
C GLY A 87 19.89 1.15 -27.72
N SER A 88 20.83 1.56 -26.86
CA SER A 88 22.06 2.24 -27.31
C SER A 88 23.15 1.29 -27.79
N MET A 89 23.04 0.00 -27.46
CA MET A 89 24.02 -1.04 -27.82
C MET A 89 23.60 -1.91 -29.00
N ALA A 90 22.30 -2.08 -29.24
CA ALA A 90 21.76 -2.88 -30.34
C ALA A 90 21.29 -1.97 -31.49
N GLU A 91 21.98 -2.00 -32.64
CA GLU A 91 21.45 -1.46 -33.90
C GLU A 91 20.24 -2.28 -34.42
N ALA A 92 19.98 -3.46 -33.84
CA ALA A 92 18.93 -4.38 -34.26
C ALA A 92 17.74 -4.38 -33.28
N GLY A 93 16.77 -3.49 -33.53
CA GLY A 93 15.39 -3.57 -33.05
C GLY A 93 15.17 -3.38 -31.54
N PRO A 94 14.09 -2.70 -31.11
CA PRO A 94 13.88 -2.44 -29.70
C PRO A 94 13.58 -3.74 -28.92
N PRO A 95 14.26 -4.01 -27.79
CA PRO A 95 13.88 -5.08 -26.86
C PRO A 95 12.63 -4.71 -26.05
N THR A 96 11.58 -4.26 -26.74
CA THR A 96 10.30 -3.84 -26.15
C THR A 96 9.34 -5.00 -25.89
N ALA A 97 9.62 -6.20 -26.41
CA ALA A 97 8.74 -7.37 -26.29
C ALA A 97 9.00 -8.25 -25.05
N LEU A 98 10.12 -8.07 -24.34
CA LEU A 98 10.44 -8.85 -23.15
C LEU A 98 9.70 -8.31 -21.93
N ALA A 99 9.08 -9.21 -21.16
CA ALA A 99 8.50 -8.87 -19.87
C ALA A 99 9.60 -8.31 -18.93
N ASP A 100 9.26 -7.31 -18.12
CA ASP A 100 10.18 -6.61 -17.22
C ASP A 100 11.04 -7.56 -16.37
N ARG A 101 10.45 -8.69 -15.95
CA ARG A 101 11.13 -9.73 -15.19
C ARG A 101 12.25 -10.40 -15.98
N ASP A 102 11.97 -10.83 -17.20
CA ASP A 102 12.92 -11.56 -18.05
C ASP A 102 14.07 -10.65 -18.48
N LEU A 103 13.77 -9.37 -18.71
CA LEU A 103 14.76 -8.34 -18.99
C LEU A 103 15.76 -8.19 -17.83
N ILE A 104 15.28 -8.12 -16.59
CA ILE A 104 16.14 -8.00 -15.42
C ILE A 104 16.89 -9.32 -15.16
N GLU A 105 16.22 -10.47 -15.25
CA GLU A 105 16.85 -11.76 -14.99
C GLU A 105 18.01 -12.05 -15.96
N ARG A 106 17.86 -11.66 -17.22
CA ARG A 106 18.85 -11.91 -18.28
C ARG A 106 20.00 -10.90 -18.28
N HIS A 107 19.73 -9.63 -18.00
CA HIS A 107 20.72 -8.56 -18.19
C HIS A 107 21.32 -8.02 -16.90
N VAL A 108 20.68 -8.20 -15.74
CA VAL A 108 21.13 -7.62 -14.47
C VAL A 108 21.74 -8.67 -13.55
N ALA A 109 23.04 -8.52 -13.27
CA ALA A 109 23.77 -9.37 -12.34
C ALA A 109 23.57 -8.91 -10.89
N ARG A 110 23.79 -7.61 -10.65
CA ARG A 110 23.79 -7.02 -9.32
C ARG A 110 23.46 -5.53 -9.38
N VAL A 111 22.64 -5.07 -8.44
CA VAL A 111 22.28 -3.66 -8.28
C VAL A 111 22.73 -3.22 -6.89
N ILE A 112 23.52 -2.15 -6.82
CA ILE A 112 23.95 -1.54 -5.58
C ILE A 112 23.24 -0.19 -5.43
N VAL A 113 22.55 -0.04 -4.30
CA VAL A 113 21.79 1.15 -3.96
C VAL A 113 22.69 2.12 -3.22
N THR A 114 22.99 3.27 -3.83
CA THR A 114 23.74 4.36 -3.18
C THR A 114 22.87 5.62 -3.04
N PRO A 115 23.21 6.58 -2.14
CA PRO A 115 22.49 7.85 -1.99
C PRO A 115 22.33 8.69 -3.24
N GLN A 116 23.29 8.59 -4.18
CA GLN A 116 23.41 9.50 -5.33
C GLN A 116 23.22 8.81 -6.68
N ALA A 117 23.22 7.48 -6.72
CA ALA A 117 22.98 6.70 -7.95
C ALA A 117 22.62 5.23 -7.64
N LEU A 118 22.03 4.54 -8.61
CA LEU A 118 22.01 3.08 -8.64
C LEU A 118 23.17 2.59 -9.52
N GLU A 119 24.03 1.76 -8.95
CA GLU A 119 25.09 1.10 -9.71
C GLU A 119 24.59 -0.28 -10.16
N VAL A 120 24.38 -0.41 -11.47
CA VAL A 120 23.87 -1.62 -12.10
C VAL A 120 25.01 -2.34 -12.79
N ARG A 121 25.34 -3.53 -12.31
CA ARG A 121 26.26 -4.45 -12.99
C ARG A 121 25.45 -5.31 -13.95
N LEU A 122 25.74 -5.18 -15.23
CA LEU A 122 25.13 -6.00 -16.26
C LEU A 122 25.89 -7.30 -16.48
N ASN A 123 25.18 -8.33 -16.91
CA ASN A 123 25.80 -9.52 -17.46
C ASN A 123 26.47 -9.16 -18.80
N PRO A 124 27.75 -9.53 -19.03
CA PRO A 124 28.29 -9.48 -20.38
C PRO A 124 27.43 -10.37 -21.28
N ALA A 125 27.16 -9.87 -22.48
CA ALA A 125 26.13 -10.37 -23.39
C ALA A 125 26.05 -11.91 -23.48
N GLY A 126 24.95 -12.48 -22.98
CA GLY A 126 24.25 -13.61 -23.59
C GLY A 126 25.03 -14.86 -24.00
N GLU A 127 26.10 -15.26 -23.32
CA GLU A 127 26.62 -16.62 -23.46
C GLU A 127 25.76 -17.58 -22.64
N GLN A 128 24.99 -18.39 -23.37
CA GLN A 128 24.36 -19.59 -22.85
C GLN A 128 25.43 -20.44 -22.17
N ALA A 129 25.04 -21.14 -21.11
CA ALA A 129 25.85 -22.17 -20.48
C ALA A 129 26.24 -23.24 -21.51
N GLU A 130 27.43 -23.14 -22.09
CA GLU A 130 28.20 -24.27 -22.55
C GLU A 130 29.32 -24.50 -21.53
N GLU A 131 29.38 -25.71 -21.01
CA GLU A 131 30.34 -26.10 -19.97
C GLU A 131 31.79 -25.88 -20.43
N PRO A 132 32.69 -25.35 -19.59
CA PRO A 132 34.09 -25.30 -19.94
C PRO A 132 34.75 -26.63 -19.59
N SER A 133 35.05 -27.40 -20.64
CA SER A 133 36.22 -28.27 -20.67
C SER A 133 37.46 -27.46 -20.27
N ALA A 134 38.35 -28.11 -19.52
CA ALA A 134 39.48 -27.51 -18.87
C ALA A 134 40.43 -26.71 -19.79
N SER A 135 40.97 -25.65 -19.18
CA SER A 135 42.28 -25.01 -19.41
C SER A 135 42.38 -23.78 -20.33
N GLU A 136 43.05 -22.79 -19.73
CA GLU A 136 43.82 -21.66 -20.30
C GLU A 136 43.17 -20.27 -20.40
N GLN A 137 43.86 -19.31 -19.77
CA GLN A 137 43.42 -17.95 -19.47
C GLN A 137 43.52 -17.01 -20.67
N ALA A 138 42.49 -16.17 -20.90
CA ALA A 138 42.61 -14.86 -21.57
C ALA A 138 41.40 -13.95 -21.25
N PRO A 139 41.53 -12.62 -21.44
CA PRO A 139 41.49 -11.57 -20.42
C PRO A 139 40.09 -11.21 -19.91
N CYS A 140 40.01 -10.91 -18.61
CA CYS A 140 38.80 -10.44 -17.92
C CYS A 140 38.20 -9.20 -18.59
N ARG A 141 37.16 -9.38 -19.42
CA ARG A 141 36.32 -8.28 -19.87
C ARG A 141 35.71 -7.61 -18.62
N PRO A 142 35.94 -6.31 -18.37
CA PRO A 142 35.46 -5.69 -17.15
C PRO A 142 33.92 -5.74 -17.12
N PRO A 143 33.29 -5.98 -15.95
CA PRO A 143 31.84 -5.98 -15.85
C PRO A 143 31.31 -4.60 -16.24
N ILE A 144 30.42 -4.57 -17.22
CA ILE A 144 29.76 -3.35 -17.67
C ILE A 144 28.94 -2.82 -16.50
N THR A 145 29.32 -1.66 -15.98
CA THR A 145 28.64 -1.00 -14.87
C THR A 145 27.98 0.27 -15.38
N ILE A 146 26.66 0.35 -15.23
CA ILE A 146 25.88 1.53 -15.58
C ILE A 146 25.51 2.25 -14.30
N LYS A 147 25.66 3.57 -14.31
CA LYS A 147 25.16 4.43 -13.23
C LYS A 147 23.83 5.02 -13.67
N LEU A 148 22.75 4.60 -13.02
CA LEU A 148 21.45 5.24 -13.21
C LEU A 148 21.33 6.40 -12.22
N PRO A 149 21.08 7.63 -12.71
CA PRO A 149 20.91 8.78 -11.84
C PRO A 149 19.66 8.56 -10.98
N TRP A 150 19.87 8.34 -9.70
CA TRP A 150 18.83 8.16 -8.71
C TRP A 150 19.24 8.86 -7.43
N ILE A 151 18.47 9.87 -7.06
CA ILE A 151 18.65 10.54 -5.78
C ILE A 151 17.76 9.80 -4.80
N ALA A 152 18.37 9.20 -3.78
CA ALA A 152 17.59 8.56 -2.74
C ALA A 152 16.61 9.59 -2.15
N PRO A 153 15.30 9.33 -2.19
CA PRO A 153 14.36 10.27 -1.61
C PRO A 153 14.71 10.40 -0.13
N SER A 154 15.02 11.62 0.31
CA SER A 154 14.92 11.94 1.73
C SER A 154 13.53 11.46 2.16
N PHE A 155 13.44 10.73 3.28
CA PHE A 155 12.25 9.98 3.67
C PHE A 155 11.06 10.88 4.07
N VAL A 156 10.73 11.90 3.28
CA VAL A 156 9.42 12.54 3.23
C VAL A 156 8.50 11.58 2.50
N ALA A 157 8.02 10.55 3.21
CA ALA A 157 6.98 9.60 2.84
C ALA A 157 6.36 9.74 1.43
N ILE A 158 7.13 9.46 0.37
CA ILE A 158 6.58 9.30 -0.98
C ILE A 158 5.92 7.93 -0.98
N LYS A 159 4.62 7.95 -0.67
CA LYS A 159 3.72 6.80 -0.67
C LYS A 159 3.50 6.38 -2.12
N GLY A 160 4.41 5.59 -2.68
CA GLY A 160 4.20 4.87 -3.94
C GLY A 160 3.05 3.89 -3.79
N ILE A 161 1.84 4.30 -4.19
CA ILE A 161 0.65 3.45 -4.23
C ILE A 161 0.80 2.53 -5.43
N LEU A 162 0.82 1.22 -5.21
CA LEU A 162 1.11 0.27 -6.28
C LEU A 162 0.02 -0.78 -6.50
N HIS A 163 -1.03 -0.77 -5.67
CA HIS A 163 -2.28 -1.47 -5.94
C HIS A 163 -3.38 -0.74 -5.17
N ALA A 164 -4.19 0.04 -5.90
CA ALA A 164 -5.54 0.33 -5.48
C ALA A 164 -6.40 -0.83 -6.01
N PRO A 165 -7.11 -1.62 -5.19
CA PRO A 165 -8.19 -2.43 -5.73
C PRO A 165 -9.12 -1.49 -6.51
N SER A 166 -9.46 -1.88 -7.74
CA SER A 166 -10.20 -1.07 -8.73
C SER A 166 -11.59 -0.60 -8.23
N THR A 167 -12.08 -1.17 -7.15
CA THR A 167 -13.26 -0.67 -6.44
C THR A 167 -12.81 0.29 -5.34
N LYS A 168 -13.35 1.53 -5.34
CA LYS A 168 -13.40 2.38 -4.15
C LYS A 168 -13.62 1.45 -2.94
N PRO A 169 -12.76 1.46 -1.90
CA PRO A 169 -12.86 0.47 -0.85
C PRO A 169 -14.28 0.52 -0.30
N ALA A 170 -15.02 -0.57 -0.49
CA ALA A 170 -16.37 -0.69 0.04
C ALA A 170 -16.26 -0.72 1.57
N MET A 171 -17.21 -0.08 2.25
CA MET A 171 -17.29 -0.08 3.70
C MET A 171 -17.30 -1.51 4.24
N SER A 172 -16.42 -1.80 5.22
CA SER A 172 -16.38 -3.13 5.83
C SER A 172 -17.70 -3.43 6.55
N PRO A 173 -18.16 -4.70 6.57
CA PRO A 173 -19.46 -5.04 7.15
C PRO A 173 -19.56 -4.64 8.62
N GLU A 174 -18.49 -4.79 9.40
CA GLU A 174 -18.48 -4.42 10.83
C GLU A 174 -18.66 -2.91 11.03
N ARG A 175 -18.08 -2.09 10.14
CA ARG A 175 -18.22 -0.63 10.19
C ARG A 175 -19.61 -0.20 9.74
N ARG A 176 -20.18 -0.90 8.76
CA ARG A 176 -21.56 -0.69 8.31
C ARG A 176 -22.53 -0.93 9.46
N ASP A 177 -22.40 -2.06 10.13
CA ASP A 177 -23.29 -2.45 11.23
C ASP A 177 -23.17 -1.47 12.41
N ALA A 178 -21.93 -1.06 12.75
CA ALA A 178 -21.71 -0.05 13.78
C ALA A 178 -22.35 1.31 13.43
N LEU A 179 -22.30 1.72 12.16
CA LEU A 179 -22.91 2.96 11.70
C LEU A 179 -24.43 2.89 11.72
N LEU A 180 -25.01 1.77 11.25
CA LEU A 180 -26.45 1.54 11.29
C LEU A 180 -26.97 1.47 12.74
N ALA A 181 -26.25 0.80 13.63
CA ALA A 181 -26.59 0.74 15.05
C ALA A 181 -26.56 2.15 15.70
N ALA A 182 -25.56 2.98 15.39
CA ALA A 182 -25.48 4.35 15.88
C ALA A 182 -26.65 5.22 15.37
N ILE A 183 -27.04 5.07 14.09
CA ILE A 183 -28.19 5.78 13.52
C ILE A 183 -29.49 5.32 14.19
N ALA A 184 -29.67 4.01 14.40
CA ALA A 184 -30.84 3.46 15.07
C ALA A 184 -30.96 3.96 16.51
N LYS A 185 -29.86 3.97 17.27
CA LYS A 185 -29.82 4.53 18.63
C LYS A 185 -30.19 6.01 18.64
N ALA A 186 -29.55 6.82 17.79
CA ALA A 186 -29.85 8.25 17.70
C ALA A 186 -31.33 8.51 17.41
N ARG A 187 -31.94 7.76 16.49
CA ARG A 187 -33.39 7.86 16.22
C ARG A 187 -34.24 7.44 17.42
N GLY A 188 -33.87 6.35 18.10
CA GLY A 188 -34.55 5.88 19.31
C GLY A 188 -34.53 6.92 20.44
N TRP A 189 -33.41 7.61 20.63
CA TRP A 189 -33.25 8.69 21.59
C TRP A 189 -34.13 9.91 21.25
N ILE A 190 -34.10 10.37 20.00
CA ILE A 190 -34.93 11.51 19.56
C ILE A 190 -36.41 11.20 19.66
N GLU A 191 -36.85 10.01 19.24
CA GLU A 191 -38.24 9.57 19.43
C GLU A 191 -38.60 9.36 20.90
N GLY A 192 -37.65 8.93 21.73
CA GLY A 192 -37.81 8.84 23.17
C GLY A 192 -38.13 10.19 23.80
N ILE A 193 -37.38 11.24 23.42
CA ILE A 193 -37.66 12.61 23.85
C ILE A 193 -39.00 13.11 23.29
N ARG A 194 -39.26 12.88 22.00
CA ARG A 194 -40.52 13.32 21.34
C ARG A 194 -41.76 12.71 22.00
N LEU A 195 -41.67 11.46 22.44
CA LEU A 195 -42.75 10.74 23.12
C LEU A 195 -42.77 10.95 24.65
N GLY A 196 -41.86 11.78 25.19
CA GLY A 196 -41.77 12.04 26.64
C GLY A 196 -41.25 10.86 27.48
N ARG A 197 -40.63 9.85 26.85
CA ARG A 197 -39.97 8.72 27.56
C ARG A 197 -38.65 9.12 28.22
N PHE A 198 -38.01 10.16 27.71
CA PHE A 198 -36.85 10.80 28.31
C PHE A 198 -37.08 12.31 28.34
N ALA A 199 -36.81 12.94 29.48
CA ALA A 199 -36.91 14.38 29.67
C ALA A 199 -35.71 15.14 29.10
N SER A 200 -34.54 14.51 29.01
CA SER A 200 -33.32 15.17 28.52
C SER A 200 -32.27 14.21 27.97
N PHE A 201 -31.23 14.77 27.32
CA PHE A 201 -30.06 13.98 26.91
C PHE A 201 -29.24 13.45 28.10
N ALA A 202 -29.31 14.08 29.28
CA ALA A 202 -28.65 13.60 30.48
C ALA A 202 -29.28 12.30 30.99
N GLU A 203 -30.61 12.22 30.98
CA GLU A 203 -31.34 11.01 31.37
C GLU A 203 -31.04 9.83 30.43
N ILE A 204 -30.92 10.10 29.12
CA ILE A 204 -30.49 9.10 28.12
C ILE A 204 -29.06 8.63 28.41
N ALA A 205 -28.18 9.54 28.82
CA ALA A 205 -26.80 9.24 29.13
C ALA A 205 -26.70 8.29 30.34
N GLU A 206 -27.49 8.54 31.39
CA GLU A 206 -27.62 7.65 32.56
C GLU A 206 -28.17 6.27 32.16
N HIS A 207 -29.24 6.24 31.36
CA HIS A 207 -29.85 5.00 30.91
C HIS A 207 -28.92 4.14 30.03
N GLU A 208 -28.13 4.75 29.15
CA GLU A 208 -27.17 4.05 28.27
C GLU A 208 -25.81 3.79 28.94
N ALA A 209 -25.59 4.28 30.17
CA ALA A 209 -24.29 4.30 30.84
C ALA A 209 -23.18 4.93 29.96
N GLN A 210 -23.51 6.00 29.24
CA GLN A 210 -22.58 6.75 28.39
C GLN A 210 -22.50 8.21 28.85
N GLY A 211 -21.44 8.93 28.47
CA GLY A 211 -21.36 10.37 28.79
C GLY A 211 -22.33 11.19 27.92
N GLU A 212 -22.97 12.21 28.50
CA GLU A 212 -23.91 13.11 27.80
C GLU A 212 -23.30 13.74 26.53
N ARG A 213 -22.00 14.09 26.59
CA ARG A 213 -21.24 14.58 25.43
C ARG A 213 -21.27 13.60 24.24
N HIS A 214 -21.22 12.30 24.52
CA HIS A 214 -21.27 11.27 23.48
C HIS A 214 -22.67 11.14 22.89
N ILE A 215 -23.71 11.16 23.74
CA ILE A 215 -25.12 11.18 23.30
C ILE A 215 -25.38 12.39 22.40
N ARG A 216 -24.99 13.59 22.84
CA ARG A 216 -25.13 14.83 22.05
C ARG A 216 -24.34 14.80 20.75
N LEU A 217 -23.17 14.18 20.73
CA LEU A 217 -22.39 14.01 19.49
C LEU A 217 -23.16 13.15 18.49
N LEU A 218 -23.77 12.05 18.93
CA LEU A 218 -24.44 11.09 18.05
C LEU A 218 -25.88 11.48 17.68
N ALA A 219 -26.56 12.27 18.50
CA ALA A 219 -27.96 12.68 18.27
C ALA A 219 -28.25 13.24 16.86
N PRO A 220 -27.39 14.07 16.23
CA PRO A 220 -27.58 14.54 14.85
C PRO A 220 -27.73 13.42 13.82
N LEU A 221 -27.16 12.23 14.06
CA LEU A 221 -27.30 11.09 13.14
C LEU A 221 -28.75 10.64 12.93
N ALA A 222 -29.66 11.00 13.84
CA ALA A 222 -31.09 10.75 13.66
C ALA A 222 -31.65 11.43 12.39
N LEU A 223 -31.07 12.57 12.00
CA LEU A 223 -31.51 13.44 10.91
C LEU A 223 -30.80 13.17 9.57
N LEU A 224 -30.10 12.04 9.46
CA LEU A 224 -29.39 11.65 8.25
C LEU A 224 -30.35 11.37 7.09
N SER A 225 -29.97 11.82 5.88
CA SER A 225 -30.75 11.59 4.65
C SER A 225 -31.04 10.10 4.42
N PRO A 226 -32.29 9.74 4.04
CA PRO A 226 -32.64 8.38 3.66
C PRO A 226 -31.75 7.80 2.54
N ARG A 227 -31.28 8.63 1.60
CA ARG A 227 -30.38 8.18 0.52
C ARG A 227 -29.02 7.73 1.04
N ILE A 228 -28.49 8.44 2.04
CA ILE A 228 -27.22 8.09 2.68
C ILE A 228 -27.38 6.80 3.47
N ILE A 229 -28.50 6.63 4.17
CA ILE A 229 -28.82 5.37 4.87
C ILE A 229 -28.91 4.22 3.87
N ALA A 230 -29.61 4.39 2.75
CA ALA A 230 -29.68 3.38 1.69
C ALA A 230 -28.29 3.05 1.12
N ALA A 231 -27.43 4.04 0.92
CA ALA A 231 -26.05 3.83 0.48
C ALA A 231 -25.20 3.06 1.50
N ILE A 232 -25.42 3.28 2.80
CA ILE A 232 -24.76 2.52 3.87
C ILE A 232 -25.23 1.06 3.85
N VAL A 233 -26.54 0.83 3.78
CA VAL A 233 -27.13 -0.53 3.72
C VAL A 233 -26.62 -1.29 2.48
N ASN A 234 -26.61 -0.62 1.32
CA ASN A 234 -26.16 -1.20 0.04
C ASN A 234 -24.64 -1.32 -0.10
N ALA A 235 -23.86 -0.97 0.94
CA ALA A 235 -22.39 -0.98 0.91
C ALA A 235 -21.75 -0.06 -0.15
N THR A 236 -22.51 0.88 -0.71
CA THR A 236 -22.06 1.84 -1.72
C THR A 236 -21.44 3.09 -1.10
N ALA A 237 -21.61 3.28 0.21
CA ALA A 237 -21.02 4.38 0.95
C ALA A 237 -19.47 4.33 0.96
N PRO A 238 -18.78 5.49 0.90
CA PRO A 238 -17.32 5.56 0.96
C PRO A 238 -16.72 4.94 2.24
N ALA A 239 -15.59 4.22 2.17
CA ALA A 239 -14.96 3.60 3.34
C ALA A 239 -14.29 4.55 4.34
N ASP A 240 -14.15 5.84 4.00
CA ASP A 240 -13.72 6.93 4.87
C ASP A 240 -14.87 7.49 5.73
N LEU A 241 -16.11 7.08 5.44
CA LEU A 241 -17.28 7.46 6.23
C LEU A 241 -17.24 6.77 7.60
N THR A 242 -17.18 7.55 8.68
CA THR A 242 -17.13 7.07 10.07
C THR A 242 -18.23 7.70 10.90
N VAL A 243 -18.65 7.03 11.97
CA VAL A 243 -19.66 7.52 12.92
C VAL A 243 -19.31 8.94 13.41
N ALA A 244 -18.09 9.11 13.92
CA ALA A 244 -17.64 10.40 14.46
C ALA A 244 -17.51 11.48 13.37
N GLY A 245 -17.06 11.11 12.16
CA GLY A 245 -16.93 12.04 11.04
C GLY A 245 -18.29 12.58 10.58
N LEU A 246 -19.28 11.70 10.46
CA LEU A 246 -20.66 12.10 10.13
C LEU A 246 -21.28 12.95 11.23
N ALA A 247 -21.19 12.49 12.48
CA ALA A 247 -21.77 13.14 13.65
C ALA A 247 -21.26 14.58 13.87
N LYS A 248 -19.96 14.82 13.69
CA LYS A 248 -19.32 16.10 14.02
C LYS A 248 -19.68 17.24 13.07
N ALA A 249 -20.00 16.93 11.81
CA ALA A 249 -20.09 17.94 10.75
C ALA A 249 -21.34 17.79 9.88
N LEU A 250 -22.42 17.21 10.42
CA LEU A 250 -23.65 16.94 9.68
C LEU A 250 -24.40 18.25 9.34
N PRO A 251 -24.56 18.60 8.06
CA PRO A 251 -25.42 19.70 7.64
C PRO A 251 -26.89 19.43 7.96
N TYR A 252 -27.67 20.49 8.19
CA TYR A 252 -29.11 20.38 8.43
C TYR A 252 -29.92 20.04 7.16
N SER A 253 -29.41 20.33 5.96
CA SER A 253 -30.10 20.04 4.71
C SER A 253 -29.64 18.72 4.08
N TRP A 254 -30.58 17.85 3.72
CA TRP A 254 -30.28 16.56 3.09
C TRP A 254 -29.50 16.69 1.78
N ALA A 255 -29.83 17.69 0.95
CA ALA A 255 -29.10 17.96 -0.29
C ALA A 255 -27.61 18.27 -0.04
N GLU A 256 -27.28 18.98 1.04
CA GLU A 256 -25.90 19.26 1.40
C GLU A 256 -25.20 18.06 2.04
N GLN A 257 -25.94 17.26 2.82
CA GLN A 257 -25.43 15.98 3.34
C GLN A 257 -25.00 15.07 2.18
N GLU A 258 -25.86 14.89 1.17
CA GLU A 258 -25.62 14.02 0.01
C GLU A 258 -24.40 14.48 -0.80
N ARG A 259 -24.31 15.78 -1.11
CA ARG A 259 -23.15 16.39 -1.78
C ARG A 259 -21.84 16.12 -1.05
N ARG A 260 -21.82 16.28 0.29
CA ARG A 260 -20.61 16.05 1.09
C ARG A 260 -20.19 14.59 1.13
N THR A 261 -21.17 13.67 1.16
CA THR A 261 -20.91 12.24 1.13
C THR A 261 -20.58 11.69 -0.26
N ARG A 262 -20.62 12.55 -1.31
CA ARG A 262 -20.40 12.18 -2.72
C ARG A 262 -21.36 11.06 -3.16
N LEU A 263 -22.63 11.16 -2.76
CA LEU A 263 -23.73 10.25 -3.09
C LEU A 263 -24.78 10.94 -4.00
#